data_AF-A0A7K3XNF9-F1
#
_entry.id   AF-A0A7K3XNF9-F1
#
_cell.length_a   1.000
_cell.length_b   1.000
_cell.length_c   1.000
_cell.angle_alpha   90.00
_cell.angle_beta   90.00
_cell.angle_gamma   90.00
#
_symmetry.space_group_name_H-M   'P 1'
#
loop_
_entity.id
_entity.type
_entity.pdbx_description
1 polymer ?
#
loop_
_entity_poly.entity_id
_entity_poly.type
_entity_poly.pdbx_seq_one_letter_code
_entity_poly.pdbx_strand_id
1 'polypeptide(L)' 'MMKELIITDKQKYLEENYPFEGMPKLTDKLECIHCSSIFTVGDYKVYKDETGFEFICCPNAPECNGTVIDWI' A
#
# COMPACT_ATOMS: atom_id res chain seq x y z
N MET A 1 9.27 -0.35 -15.73
CA MET A 1 9.70 0.51 -14.61
C MET A 1 8.46 0.90 -13.82
N MET A 2 8.47 0.74 -12.50
CA MET A 2 7.38 1.20 -11.65
C MET A 2 7.52 2.70 -11.36
N LYS A 3 6.41 3.42 -11.35
CA LYS A 3 6.35 4.85 -11.04
C LYS A 3 5.50 5.08 -9.80
N GLU A 4 6.02 5.82 -8.83
CA GLU A 4 5.24 6.23 -7.66
C GLU A 4 4.15 7.24 -8.05
N LEU A 5 2.94 7.02 -7.55
CA LEU A 5 1.81 7.94 -7.67
C LEU A 5 1.61 8.64 -6.33
N ILE A 6 1.53 9.98 -6.37
CA ILE A 6 1.21 10.78 -5.19
C ILE A 6 -0.32 10.80 -5.01
N ILE A 7 -0.80 10.10 -3.99
CA ILE A 7 -2.21 10.06 -3.62
C ILE A 7 -2.48 11.11 -2.55
N THR A 8 -3.33 12.09 -2.87
CA THR A 8 -3.69 13.18 -1.95
C THR A 8 -4.77 12.76 -0.96
N ASP A 9 -5.81 12.06 -1.43
CA ASP A 9 -6.87 11.50 -0.59
C ASP A 9 -6.66 9.99 -0.43
N LYS A 10 -5.82 9.63 0.56
CA LYS A 10 -5.50 8.23 0.82
C LYS A 10 -6.68 7.43 1.34
N GLN A 11 -7.66 8.07 1.99
CA GLN A 11 -8.85 7.38 2.52
C GLN A 11 -9.70 6.92 1.36
N LYS A 12 -10.05 7.85 0.46
CA LYS A 12 -10.84 7.55 -0.73
C LYS A 12 -10.16 6.50 -1.62
N TYR A 13 -8.86 6.64 -1.87
CA TYR A 13 -8.15 5.70 -2.72
C TYR A 13 -8.15 4.27 -2.14
N LEU A 14 -7.96 4.15 -0.82
CA LEU A 14 -8.01 2.84 -0.16
C LEU A 14 -9.41 2.23 -0.25
N GLU A 15 -10.46 3.02 0.00
CA GLU A 15 -11.87 2.57 -0.12
C GLU A 15 -12.23 2.08 -1.52
N GLU A 16 -11.72 2.73 -2.57
CA GLU A 16 -12.03 2.41 -3.96
C GLU A 16 -11.20 1.24 -4.52
N ASN A 17 -10.02 0.96 -3.96
CA ASN A 17 -9.03 0.06 -4.57
C ASN A 17 -8.57 -1.11 -3.68
N TYR A 18 -8.97 -1.17 -2.41
CA TYR A 18 -8.59 -2.26 -1.52
C TYR A 18 -9.27 -3.58 -1.95
N PRO A 19 -8.50 -4.65 -2.25
CA PRO A 19 -9.05 -5.83 -2.93
C PRO A 19 -9.68 -6.88 -2.00
N PHE A 20 -9.73 -6.64 -0.68
CA PHE A 20 -10.18 -7.62 0.31
C PHE A 20 -11.31 -7.10 1.21
N GLU A 21 -12.03 -8.01 1.85
CA GLU A 21 -12.95 -7.65 2.94
C GLU A 21 -12.17 -7.19 4.18
N GLY A 22 -12.81 -6.38 5.03
CA GLY A 22 -12.18 -5.90 6.27
C GLY A 22 -11.06 -4.89 6.01
N MET A 23 -11.30 -3.92 5.14
CA MET A 23 -10.35 -2.83 4.88
C MET A 23 -9.88 -2.18 6.18
N PRO A 24 -8.56 -2.06 6.41
CA PRO A 24 -8.03 -1.41 7.59
C PRO A 24 -8.27 0.10 7.53
N LYS A 25 -8.33 0.73 8.69
CA LYS A 25 -8.35 2.20 8.80
C LYS A 25 -6.96 2.74 8.54
N LEU A 26 -6.87 3.96 8.02
CA LEU A 26 -5.57 4.63 7.83
C LEU A 26 -4.78 4.80 9.12
N THR A 27 -5.45 4.79 10.29
CA THR A 27 -4.82 4.89 11.60
C THR A 27 -4.36 3.56 12.17
N ASP A 28 -4.73 2.44 11.56
CA ASP A 28 -4.36 1.11 12.04
C ASP A 28 -2.86 0.88 11.81
N LYS A 29 -2.28 -0.01 12.64
CA LYS A 29 -0.90 -0.45 12.49
C LYS A 29 -0.88 -1.89 12.01
N LEU A 30 -0.15 -2.14 10.93
CA LEU A 30 0.03 -3.46 10.35
C LEU A 30 1.53 -3.75 10.19
N GLU A 31 1.87 -5.03 10.07
CA GLU A 31 3.22 -5.49 9.74
C GLU A 31 3.29 -5.91 8.28
N CYS A 32 4.35 -5.51 7.57
CA CYS A 32 4.66 -6.06 6.25
C CYS A 32 5.57 -7.28 6.40
N ILE A 33 5.10 -8.47 5.99
CA ILE A 33 5.85 -9.73 6.17
C ILE A 33 7.17 -9.81 5.38
N HIS A 34 7.34 -8.97 4.35
CA HIS A 34 8.57 -8.93 3.55
C HIS A 34 9.75 -8.25 4.26
N CYS A 35 9.48 -7.30 5.16
CA CYS A 35 10.51 -6.51 5.83
C CYS A 35 10.35 -6.43 7.35
N SER A 36 9.32 -7.09 7.92
CA SER A 36 8.94 -7.07 9.33
C SER A 36 8.79 -5.67 9.93
N SER A 37 8.54 -4.67 9.07
CA SER A 37 8.30 -3.30 9.51
C SER A 37 6.85 -3.16 9.93
N ILE A 38 6.64 -2.67 11.15
CA ILE A 38 5.33 -2.19 11.61
C ILE A 38 5.17 -0.75 11.11
N PHE A 39 4.06 -0.46 10.44
CA PHE A 39 3.77 0.86 9.88
C PHE A 39 2.31 1.26 10.11
N THR A 40 2.02 2.56 9.98
CA THR A 40 0.66 3.09 9.99
C THR A 40 0.09 2.94 8.59
N VAL A 41 -1.10 2.36 8.43
CA VAL A 41 -1.68 2.09 7.10
C VAL A 41 -1.68 3.32 6.20
N GLY A 42 -2.01 4.50 6.75
CA GLY A 42 -1.96 5.77 6.04
C GLY A 42 -0.62 6.15 5.41
N ASP A 43 0.47 5.46 5.73
CA ASP A 43 1.79 5.69 5.14
C ASP A 43 2.01 4.90 3.83
N TYR A 44 1.03 4.09 3.39
CA TYR A 44 1.16 3.28 2.16
C TYR A 44 1.56 4.12 0.94
N LYS A 45 2.28 3.48 0.01
CA LYS A 45 2.63 4.08 -1.28
C LYS A 45 1.83 3.42 -2.39
N VAL A 46 1.66 4.12 -3.50
CA VAL A 46 1.05 3.55 -4.71
C VAL A 46 2.06 3.59 -5.83
N TYR A 47 2.25 2.44 -6.48
CA TYR A 47 3.08 2.33 -7.67
C TYR A 47 2.25 1.89 -8.87
N LYS A 48 2.59 2.42 -10.04
CA LYS A 48 2.00 2.05 -11.32
C LYS A 48 3.04 1.39 -12.21
N ASP A 49 2.70 0.27 -12.82
CA ASP A 49 3.57 -0.38 -13.81
C ASP A 49 3.33 0.13 -15.24
N GLU A 50 4.06 -0.45 -16.20
CA GLU A 50 3.98 -0.09 -17.61
C GLU A 50 2.65 -0.49 -18.27
N THR A 51 1.94 -1.47 -17.72
CA THR A 51 0.61 -1.88 -18.18
C THR A 51 -0.49 -0.96 -17.66
N GLY A 52 -0.14 -0.12 -16.69
CA GLY A 52 -1.03 0.80 -16.02
C GLY A 52 -1.71 0.21 -14.79
N PHE A 53 -1.31 -0.98 -14.35
CA PHE A 53 -1.80 -1.59 -13.12
C PHE A 53 -1.19 -0.88 -11.90
N GLU A 54 -2.02 -0.67 -10.88
CA GLU A 54 -1.64 0.07 -9.67
C GLU A 54 -1.56 -0.87 -8.47
N PHE A 55 -0.52 -0.69 -7.67
CA PHE A 55 -0.19 -1.51 -6.51
C PHE A 55 -0.20 -0.63 -5.26
N ILE A 56 -0.97 -1.03 -4.26
CA ILE A 56 -0.86 -0.51 -2.90
C ILE A 56 0.31 -1.23 -2.22
N CYS A 57 1.33 -0.48 -1.80
CA CYS A 57 2.61 -1.01 -1.35
C CYS A 57 2.95 -0.56 0.07
N CYS A 58 3.77 -1.38 0.75
CA CYS A 58 4.43 -1.05 2.00
C CYS A 58 5.18 0.31 1.89
N PRO A 59 5.26 1.12 2.97
CA PRO A 59 5.97 2.40 2.94
C PRO A 59 7.46 2.29 2.59
N ASN A 60 8.07 1.13 2.81
CA ASN A 60 9.46 0.83 2.46
C ASN A 60 9.66 0.52 0.98
N ALA A 61 8.63 0.58 0.13
CA ALA A 61 8.81 0.52 -1.32
C ALA A 61 9.56 1.79 -1.81
N PRO A 62 10.48 1.68 -2.79
CA PRO A 62 10.75 0.50 -3.61
C PRO A 62 11.83 -0.45 -3.05
N GLU A 63 12.44 -0.14 -1.90
CA GLU A 63 13.44 -1.01 -1.26
C GLU A 63 12.84 -2.35 -0.79
N CYS A 64 11.55 -2.34 -0.45
CA CYS A 64 10.71 -3.50 -0.19
C CYS A 64 9.70 -3.69 -1.33
N ASN A 65 9.45 -4.94 -1.72
CA ASN A 65 8.49 -5.33 -2.76
C ASN A 65 7.12 -5.79 -2.20
N GLY A 66 6.88 -5.60 -0.89
CA GLY A 66 5.62 -5.99 -0.25
C GLY A 66 4.45 -5.11 -0.68
N THR A 67 3.36 -5.77 -1.06
CA THR A 67 2.09 -5.16 -1.46
C THR A 67 1.02 -5.35 -0.40
N VAL A 68 -0.19 -4.87 -0.65
CA VAL A 68 -1.33 -4.95 0.28
C VAL A 68 -1.68 -6.37 0.75
N ILE A 69 -1.36 -7.41 -0.04
CA ILE A 69 -1.54 -8.82 0.36
C ILE A 69 -0.62 -9.25 1.52
N ASP A 70 0.47 -8.52 1.72
CA ASP A 70 1.55 -8.87 2.65
C ASP A 70 1.40 -8.18 4.02
N TRP A 71 0.25 -7.55 4.27
CA TRP A 71 -0.02 -6.79 5.48
C TRP A 71 -0.82 -7.64 6.47
N ILE A 72 -0.29 -7.79 7.68
CA ILE A 72 -0.90 -8.57 8.77
C ILE A 72 -1.10 -7.73 10.04
#